data_AF-A0A1F7QTL8-F1
#
_entry.id   AF-A0A1F7QTL8-F1
#
_cell.length_a   1.000
_cell.length_b   1.000
_cell.length_c   1.000
_cell.angle_alpha   90.00
_cell.angle_beta   90.00
_cell.angle_gamma   90.00
#
_symmetry.space_group_name_H-M   'P 1'
#
loop_
_entity.id
_entity.type
_entity.pdbx_description
1 polymer ?
#
loop_
_entity_poly.entity_id
_entity_poly.type
_entity_poly.pdbx_seq_one_letter_code
_entity_poly.pdbx_strand_id
1 'polypeptide(L)'
;MTSQPSLRRMAENQVVFRKMNEQAMASINELSRIADDDKRMDDMRHDGQALQFYCECSDENCRKRIAITPDIYDNIHSLPDQFTILPGHNVPAIESTVAEYATFIVVKKFSVPSQSTTKLTITPINNAS
;
A
#
# COMPACT_ATOMS: atom_id res chain seq x y z
N MET A 1 -4.46 -13.08 -24.03
CA MET A 1 -3.35 -13.73 -23.30
C MET A 1 -2.58 -12.62 -22.59
N THR A 2 -2.82 -12.42 -21.29
CA THR A 2 -2.08 -11.45 -20.48
C THR A 2 -0.75 -12.10 -20.11
N SER A 3 0.35 -11.59 -20.67
CA SER A 3 1.70 -12.05 -20.33
C SER A 3 1.97 -11.75 -18.86
N GLN A 4 2.27 -12.78 -18.06
CA GLN A 4 2.73 -12.57 -16.69
C GLN A 4 3.99 -11.69 -16.71
N PRO A 5 4.05 -10.62 -15.88
CA PRO A 5 5.22 -9.77 -15.82
C PRO A 5 6.45 -10.56 -15.36
N SER A 6 7.64 -10.18 -15.84
CA SER A 6 8.90 -10.80 -15.39
C SER A 6 9.16 -10.52 -13.91
N LEU A 7 9.95 -11.37 -13.23
CA LEU A 7 10.30 -11.17 -11.82
C LEU A 7 10.95 -9.80 -11.55
N ARG A 8 11.75 -9.30 -12.50
CA ARG A 8 12.31 -7.95 -12.44
C ARG A 8 11.22 -6.88 -12.43
N ARG A 9 10.24 -6.99 -13.34
CA ARG A 9 9.11 -6.06 -13.41
C ARG A 9 8.21 -6.15 -12.17
N MET A 10 8.02 -7.35 -11.63
CA MET A 10 7.31 -7.55 -10.35
C MET A 10 8.02 -6.86 -9.18
N ALA A 11 9.35 -6.84 -9.14
CA ALA A 11 10.10 -6.09 -8.14
C ALA A 11 9.88 -4.57 -8.27
N GLU A 12 9.69 -4.06 -9.49
CA GLU A 12 9.50 -2.62 -9.79
C GLU A 12 8.03 -2.15 -9.62
N ASN A 13 7.05 -3.03 -9.87
CA ASN A 13 5.63 -2.70 -9.99
C ASN A 13 4.89 -2.33 -8.67
N GLN A 14 5.55 -2.36 -7.51
CA GLN A 14 4.94 -2.07 -6.20
C GLN A 14 4.93 -0.58 -5.82
N VAL A 15 5.78 0.23 -6.46
CA VAL A 15 5.93 1.67 -6.16
C VAL A 15 4.66 2.47 -6.47
N VAL A 16 3.85 2.00 -7.42
CA VAL A 16 2.62 2.70 -7.84
C VAL A 16 1.59 2.72 -6.71
N PHE A 17 1.30 1.56 -6.10
CA PHE A 17 0.31 1.49 -5.02
C PHE A 17 0.79 2.19 -3.77
N ARG A 18 2.09 2.07 -3.46
CA ARG A 18 2.70 2.83 -2.37
C ARG A 18 2.49 4.32 -2.57
N LYS A 19 2.76 4.86 -3.75
CA LYS A 19 2.54 6.29 -4.04
C LYS A 19 1.07 6.70 -3.89
N MET A 20 0.13 5.84 -4.29
CA MET A 20 -1.30 6.12 -4.09
C MET A 20 -1.68 6.12 -2.61
N ASN A 21 -1.14 5.18 -1.83
CA ASN A 21 -1.36 5.11 -0.38
C ASN A 21 -0.73 6.31 0.35
N GLU A 22 0.48 6.72 -0.03
CA GLU A 22 1.15 7.93 0.50
C GLU A 22 0.33 9.20 0.22
N GLN A 23 -0.29 9.31 -0.97
CA GLN A 23 -1.20 10.42 -1.28
C GLN A 23 -2.49 10.39 -0.44
N ALA A 24 -3.05 9.20 -0.20
CA ALA A 24 -4.18 9.04 0.69
C ALA A 24 -3.81 9.44 2.13
N MET A 25 -2.66 8.97 2.63
CA MET A 25 -2.12 9.34 3.94
C MET A 25 -1.90 10.84 4.08
N ALA A 26 -1.32 11.51 3.08
CA ALA A 26 -1.13 12.96 3.12
C ALA A 26 -2.46 13.71 3.29
N SER A 27 -3.52 13.23 2.64
CA SER A 27 -4.86 13.81 2.75
C SER A 27 -5.49 13.55 4.11
N ILE A 28 -5.33 12.34 4.67
CA ILE A 28 -5.79 11.98 6.02
C ILE A 28 -5.09 12.83 7.09
N ASN A 29 -3.77 13.01 6.96
CA ASN A 29 -2.97 13.80 7.88
C ASN A 29 -3.38 15.28 7.84
N GLU A 30 -3.70 15.81 6.66
CA GLU A 30 -4.20 17.18 6.54
C GLU A 30 -5.58 17.36 7.19
N LEU A 31 -6.51 16.43 6.98
CA LEU A 31 -7.81 16.47 7.63
C LEU A 31 -7.70 16.40 9.16
N SER A 32 -6.78 15.58 9.67
CA SER A 32 -6.56 15.43 11.11
C SER A 32 -6.02 16.73 11.73
N ARG A 33 -5.10 17.43 11.05
CA ARG A 33 -4.62 18.75 11.50
C ARG A 33 -5.72 19.79 11.60
N ILE A 34 -6.60 19.84 10.60
CA ILE A 34 -7.74 20.78 10.60
C ILE A 34 -8.67 20.47 11.79
N ALA A 35 -8.90 19.20 12.09
CA ALA A 35 -9.74 18.78 13.22
C ALA A 35 -9.11 19.10 14.59
N ASP A 36 -7.79 19.06 14.71
CA ASP A 36 -7.10 19.45 15.95
C ASP A 36 -7.27 20.95 16.27
N ASP A 37 -7.39 21.80 15.24
CA ASP A 37 -7.59 23.25 15.38
C ASP A 37 -9.05 23.65 15.72
N ASP A 38 -10.06 22.85 15.33
CA ASP A 38 -11.47 23.06 15.67
C ASP A 38 -12.10 21.81 16.30
N LYS A 39 -12.20 21.79 17.63
CA LYS A 39 -12.78 20.70 18.42
C LYS A 39 -14.23 20.33 18.04
N ARG A 40 -14.94 21.14 17.27
CA ARG A 40 -16.26 20.78 16.73
C ARG A 40 -16.17 19.78 15.57
N MET A 41 -14.97 19.48 15.10
CA MET A 41 -14.67 18.55 14.02
C MET A 41 -13.98 17.27 14.53
N ASP A 42 -14.08 16.96 15.82
CA ASP A 42 -13.47 15.76 16.45
C ASP A 42 -13.86 14.45 15.73
N ASP A 43 -15.09 14.37 15.21
CA ASP A 43 -15.60 13.24 14.40
C ASP A 43 -14.83 13.03 13.08
N MET A 44 -14.06 14.02 12.61
CA MET A 44 -13.21 13.91 11.42
C MET A 44 -11.81 13.37 11.71
N ARG A 45 -11.47 13.14 12.98
CA ARG A 45 -10.22 12.49 13.37
C ARG A 45 -10.34 11.00 13.05
N HIS A 46 -9.36 10.47 12.32
CA HIS A 46 -9.30 9.04 11.98
C HIS A 46 -8.35 8.26 12.90
N ASP A 47 -7.94 8.88 14.01
CA ASP A 47 -7.03 8.31 15.00
C ASP A 47 -7.54 6.96 15.49
N GLY A 48 -6.67 5.94 15.40
CA GLY A 48 -6.99 4.58 15.82
C GLY A 48 -8.05 3.85 14.99
N GLN A 49 -8.69 4.50 14.00
CA GLN A 49 -9.61 3.85 13.07
C GLN A 49 -8.86 3.20 11.91
N ALA A 50 -9.24 1.98 11.56
CA ALA A 50 -8.67 1.30 10.42
C ALA A 50 -9.21 1.90 9.11
N LEU A 51 -8.33 2.36 8.24
CA LEU A 51 -8.63 2.92 6.93
C LEU A 51 -8.25 1.93 5.82
N GLN A 52 -8.78 2.18 4.61
CA GLN A 52 -8.67 1.27 3.48
C GLN A 52 -7.57 1.70 2.51
N PHE A 53 -6.39 1.09 2.64
CA PHE A 53 -5.25 1.28 1.74
C PHE A 53 -5.20 0.21 0.66
N TYR A 54 -4.61 0.53 -0.50
CA TYR A 54 -4.41 -0.46 -1.54
C TYR A 54 -3.37 -1.50 -1.11
N CYS A 55 -3.59 -2.75 -1.49
CA CYS A 55 -2.59 -3.80 -1.39
C CYS A 55 -1.38 -3.47 -2.28
N GLU A 56 -0.17 -3.47 -1.72
CA GLU A 56 1.05 -3.02 -2.40
C GLU A 56 1.84 -4.17 -3.05
N CYS A 57 1.16 -5.27 -3.36
CA CYS A 57 1.80 -6.45 -3.95
C CYS A 57 2.30 -6.19 -5.38
N SER A 58 3.14 -7.10 -5.89
CA SER A 58 3.77 -6.98 -7.21
C SER A 58 2.81 -7.08 -8.41
N ASP A 59 1.55 -7.45 -8.19
CA ASP A 59 0.54 -7.50 -9.25
C ASP A 59 0.04 -6.09 -9.62
N GLU A 60 0.41 -5.61 -10.80
CA GLU A 60 0.01 -4.31 -11.35
C GLU A 60 -1.52 -4.15 -11.53
N ASN A 61 -2.26 -5.27 -11.52
CA ASN A 61 -3.71 -5.29 -11.62
C ASN A 61 -4.40 -5.47 -10.26
N CYS A 62 -3.65 -5.57 -9.16
CA CYS A 62 -4.25 -5.65 -7.84
C CYS A 62 -5.01 -4.35 -7.56
N ARG A 63 -6.29 -4.47 -7.19
CA ARG A 63 -7.12 -3.34 -6.74
C ARG A 63 -7.74 -3.60 -5.37
N LYS A 64 -7.32 -4.69 -4.72
CA LYS A 64 -7.80 -5.07 -3.38
C LYS A 64 -7.25 -4.10 -2.33
N ARG A 65 -7.94 -4.02 -1.20
CA ARG A 65 -7.60 -3.14 -0.10
C ARG A 65 -7.33 -3.92 1.18
N ILE A 66 -6.56 -3.30 2.05
CA ILE A 66 -6.26 -3.76 3.41
C ILE A 66 -6.74 -2.72 4.42
N ALA A 67 -7.19 -3.20 5.57
CA ALA A 67 -7.57 -2.36 6.70
C ALA A 67 -6.35 -2.18 7.62
N ILE A 68 -5.87 -0.95 7.75
CA ILE A 68 -4.71 -0.58 8.56
C ILE A 68 -4.93 0.82 9.15
N THR A 69 -4.52 1.04 10.40
CA THR A 69 -4.61 2.37 11.01
C THR A 69 -3.50 3.28 10.48
N PRO A 70 -3.71 4.62 10.44
CA PRO A 70 -2.67 5.58 10.07
C PRO A 70 -1.33 5.36 10.80
N ASP A 71 -1.36 5.17 12.12
CA ASP A 71 -0.16 4.99 12.94
C ASP A 71 0.65 3.74 12.58
N ILE A 72 -0.04 2.62 12.28
CA ILE A 72 0.62 1.38 11.88
C ILE A 72 1.17 1.55 10.46
N TYR A 73 0.41 2.20 9.57
CA TYR A 73 0.85 2.48 8.21
C TYR A 73 2.16 3.29 8.22
N ASP A 74 2.20 4.41 8.95
CA ASP A 74 3.38 5.28 9.02
C ASP A 74 4.59 4.58 9.64
N ASN A 75 4.39 3.79 10.70
CA ASN A 75 5.48 3.02 11.31
C ASN A 75 6.11 2.02 10.33
N ILE A 76 5.29 1.28 9.58
CA ILE A 76 5.79 0.32 8.57
C ILE A 76 6.51 1.06 7.44
N HIS A 77 5.91 2.14 6.92
CA HIS A 77 6.41 2.86 5.75
C HIS A 77 7.56 3.82 6.05
N SER A 78 7.95 3.97 7.33
CA SER A 78 9.21 4.58 7.73
C SER A 78 10.43 3.86 7.14
N LEU A 79 10.28 2.57 6.80
CA LEU A 79 11.29 1.77 6.11
C LEU A 79 10.95 1.69 4.61
N PRO A 80 11.82 2.21 3.71
CA PRO A 80 11.49 2.36 2.30
C PRO A 80 11.40 1.03 1.53
N ASP A 81 11.82 -0.08 2.12
CA ASP A 81 11.83 -1.41 1.53
C ASP A 81 10.71 -2.33 2.05
N GLN A 82 9.80 -1.81 2.87
CA GLN A 82 8.64 -2.52 3.39
C GLN A 82 7.35 -2.13 2.67
N PHE A 83 6.49 -3.14 2.49
CA PHE A 83 5.23 -3.01 1.79
C PHE A 83 4.14 -3.80 2.52
N THR A 84 2.92 -3.29 2.45
CA THR A 84 1.74 -3.86 3.12
C THR A 84 0.83 -4.55 2.10
N ILE A 85 0.63 -5.86 2.26
CA ILE A 85 -0.07 -6.69 1.26
C ILE A 85 -1.05 -7.66 1.90
N LEU A 86 -2.00 -8.17 1.11
CA LEU A 86 -2.89 -9.23 1.55
C LEU A 86 -2.12 -10.55 1.81
N PRO A 87 -2.55 -11.37 2.79
CA PRO A 87 -2.01 -12.71 2.96
C PRO A 87 -2.12 -13.52 1.66
N GLY A 88 -1.06 -14.23 1.28
CA GLY A 88 -0.99 -15.00 0.03
C GLY A 88 -0.68 -14.19 -1.22
N HIS A 89 -0.52 -12.87 -1.12
CA HIS A 89 -0.08 -12.04 -2.25
C HIS A 89 1.46 -11.84 -2.28
N ASN A 90 2.19 -12.46 -1.36
CA ASN A 90 3.65 -12.40 -1.33
C ASN A 90 4.29 -13.25 -2.45
N VAL A 91 5.44 -12.81 -2.93
CA VAL A 91 6.25 -13.52 -3.93
C VAL A 91 7.61 -13.88 -3.31
N PRO A 92 7.75 -15.09 -2.70
CA PRO A 92 8.94 -15.47 -1.94
C PRO A 92 10.27 -15.38 -2.69
N ALA A 93 10.24 -15.38 -4.03
CA ALA A 93 11.44 -15.24 -4.86
C ALA A 93 12.08 -13.83 -4.83
N ILE A 94 11.34 -12.79 -4.42
CA ILE A 94 11.79 -11.39 -4.47
C ILE A 94 11.60 -10.63 -3.15
N GLU A 95 10.91 -11.22 -2.18
CA GLU A 95 10.63 -10.62 -0.88
C GLU A 95 10.46 -11.67 0.22
N SER A 96 10.52 -11.21 1.46
CA SER A 96 10.29 -12.03 2.65
C SER A 96 9.25 -11.37 3.55
N THR A 97 8.40 -12.18 4.19
CA THR A 97 7.48 -11.70 5.22
C THR A 97 8.27 -11.33 6.48
N VAL A 98 8.07 -10.13 7.00
CA VAL A 98 8.75 -9.61 8.21
C VAL A 98 7.78 -9.38 9.37
N ALA A 99 6.48 -9.28 9.11
CA ALA A 99 5.45 -9.23 10.13
C ALA A 99 4.10 -9.73 9.57
N GLU A 100 3.26 -10.25 10.46
CA GLU A 100 1.90 -10.67 10.15
C GLU A 100 0.90 -9.94 11.07
N TYR A 101 -0.17 -9.45 10.48
CA TYR A 101 -1.30 -8.82 11.16
C TYR A 101 -2.58 -9.60 10.83
N ALA A 102 -3.67 -9.28 11.52
CA ALA A 102 -4.94 -9.99 11.34
C ALA A 102 -5.48 -9.93 9.90
N THR A 103 -5.23 -8.85 9.17
CA THR A 103 -5.83 -8.57 7.85
C THR A 103 -4.81 -8.37 6.72
N PHE A 104 -3.52 -8.27 7.04
CA PHE A 104 -2.45 -8.02 6.08
C PHE A 104 -1.12 -8.59 6.59
N ILE A 105 -0.15 -8.68 5.70
CA ILE A 105 1.24 -9.02 6.03
C ILE A 105 2.16 -7.89 5.58
N VAL A 106 3.31 -7.78 6.22
CA VAL A 106 4.37 -6.87 5.84
C VAL A 106 5.47 -7.67 5.18
N VAL A 107 5.84 -7.27 3.97
CA VAL A 107 6.94 -7.88 3.23
C VAL A 107 8.09 -6.89 3.06
N LYS A 108 9.31 -7.41 3.10
CA LYS A 108 10.54 -6.68 2.79
C LYS A 108 11.16 -7.21 1.50
N LYS A 109 11.46 -6.31 0.56
CA LYS A 109 12.15 -6.65 -0.69
C LYS A 109 13.60 -7.02 -0.44
N PHE A 110 14.11 -7.98 -1.21
CA PHE A 110 15.55 -8.32 -1.20
C PHE A 110 16.42 -7.24 -1.85
N SER A 111 15.83 -6.42 -2.74
CA SER A 111 16.47 -5.28 -3.38
C SER A 111 15.50 -4.11 -3.45
N VAL A 112 15.94 -2.89 -3.13
CA VAL A 112 15.10 -1.69 -3.21
C VAL A 112 14.72 -1.45 -4.68
N PRO A 113 13.41 -1.35 -5.01
CA PRO A 113 12.98 -1.04 -6.37
C PRO A 113 13.50 0.33 -6.80
N SER A 114 14.01 0.45 -8.03
CA SER A 114 14.31 1.78 -8.57
C SER A 114 13.00 2.57 -8.74
N GLN A 115 12.96 3.85 -8.38
CA GLN A 115 11.77 4.73 -8.54
C GLN A 115 11.40 5.01 -10.02
N SER A 116 11.95 4.25 -10.98
CA SER A 116 11.80 4.53 -12.40
C SER A 116 10.36 4.26 -12.85
N THR A 117 9.70 5.34 -13.23
CA THR A 117 8.30 5.47 -13.62
C THR A 117 7.91 4.52 -14.75
N THR A 118 7.20 3.44 -14.44
CA THR A 118 6.48 2.66 -15.45
C THR A 118 5.12 3.32 -15.71
N LYS A 119 4.90 3.77 -16.96
CA LYS A 119 3.63 4.31 -17.43
C LYS A 119 2.48 3.39 -17.02
N LEU A 120 1.51 3.97 -16.31
CA LEU A 120 0.24 3.35 -15.97
C LEU A 120 -0.44 2.88 -17.25
N THR A 121 -0.44 1.56 -17.50
CA THR A 121 -1.32 0.99 -18.52
C THR A 121 -2.62 0.68 -17.80
N ILE A 122 -3.70 1.36 -18.19
CA ILE A 122 -5.01 1.21 -17.55
C ILE A 122 -5.57 -0.15 -17.98
N THR A 123 -5.65 -1.12 -17.07
CA THR A 123 -6.32 -2.40 -17.32
C THR A 123 -7.82 -2.28 -16.95
N PRO A 124 -8.75 -2.87 -17.73
CA PRO A 124 -10.19 -2.66 -17.58
C PRO A 124 -10.76 -3.10 -16.22
N ILE A 125 -11.91 -2.51 -15.87
CA ILE A 125 -12.52 -2.44 -14.52
C ILE A 125 -13.09 -3.80 -14.03
N ASN A 126 -12.90 -4.90 -14.75
CA ASN A 126 -13.66 -6.13 -14.58
C ASN A 126 -13.13 -7.13 -13.53
N ASN A 127 -12.24 -6.74 -12.60
CA ASN A 127 -11.67 -7.63 -11.58
C ASN A 127 -11.98 -7.25 -10.12
N ALA A 128 -13.06 -6.50 -9.88
CA ALA A 128 -13.61 -6.31 -8.55
C ALA A 128 -14.54 -7.48 -8.19
N SER A 129 -13.98 -8.54 -7.60
CA SER A 129 -14.70 -9.59 -6.89
C SER A 129 -13.97 -9.97 -5.60
#